data_AF-A0A849HP26-F1
#
_entry.id   AF-A0A849HP26-F1
#
_cell.length_a   1.000
_cell.length_b   1.000
_cell.length_c   1.000
_cell.angle_alpha   90.00
_cell.angle_beta   90.00
_cell.angle_gamma   90.00
#
_symmetry.space_group_name_H-M   'P 1'
#
loop_
_entity.id
_entity.type
_entity.pdbx_description
1 polymer ?
#
loop_
_entity_poly.entity_id
_entity_poly.type
_entity_poly.pdbx_seq_one_letter_code
_entity_poly.pdbx_strand_id
1 'polypeptide(L)'
;MTKRYYGIILIVFLFFASRLYAAGSTEAPAHQLTDLLNQYQSMTAHFSQSVYDPKGRVVQNSNGSMALLRPQSLRWQTQKPTDQLILTDGKTLWIYDKDLQQVTISQLLKKTGTTPAMLMTTSASDIQDSYEVSAYPSPKTEQVFQLTPKNKQADFEWVRFFFENKQLIKMQIHDNIGQLTSIDFSQLKINPSLPKSLFHLTIPKDVDIVKE
;
A
#
# COMPACT_ATOMS: atom_id res chain seq x y z
N MET A 1 -29.25 78.22 35.68
CA MET A 1 -27.77 78.25 35.72
C MET A 1 -27.29 76.98 36.41
N THR A 2 -27.20 75.86 35.69
CA THR A 2 -25.99 75.23 35.10
C THR A 2 -24.97 74.66 36.09
N LYS A 3 -24.62 73.38 35.85
CA LYS A 3 -23.46 72.56 36.29
C LYS A 3 -23.79 71.50 37.35
N ARG A 4 -23.35 70.24 37.26
CA ARG A 4 -22.52 69.51 36.28
C ARG A 4 -22.66 68.02 36.66
N TYR A 5 -22.96 67.15 35.69
CA TYR A 5 -22.94 65.69 35.88
C TYR A 5 -21.48 65.22 35.79
N TYR A 6 -20.97 64.54 36.82
CA TYR A 6 -19.71 63.82 36.75
C TYR A 6 -20.01 62.35 36.48
N GLY A 7 -19.68 61.91 35.26
CA GLY A 7 -19.78 60.53 34.83
C GLY A 7 -18.77 59.65 35.56
N ILE A 8 -19.25 58.52 36.05
CA ILE A 8 -18.40 57.42 36.50
C ILE A 8 -18.11 56.58 35.25
N ILE A 9 -16.91 56.72 34.71
CA ILE A 9 -16.39 55.87 33.63
C ILE A 9 -16.06 54.51 34.26
N LEU A 10 -16.90 53.52 33.96
CA LEU A 10 -16.70 52.12 34.29
C LEU A 10 -15.68 51.53 33.31
N ILE A 11 -14.39 51.49 33.68
CA ILE A 11 -13.38 50.76 32.91
C ILE A 11 -13.45 49.29 33.32
N VAL A 12 -14.24 48.50 32.58
CA VAL A 12 -14.20 47.03 32.65
C VAL A 12 -13.06 46.57 31.73
N PHE A 13 -11.92 46.23 32.33
CA PHE A 13 -10.84 45.53 31.63
C PHE A 13 -11.27 44.07 31.39
N LEU A 14 -11.88 43.81 30.22
CA LEU A 14 -12.11 42.46 29.71
C LEU A 14 -10.76 41.86 29.30
N PHE A 15 -10.15 41.09 30.19
CA PHE A 15 -9.05 40.19 29.85
C PHE A 15 -9.59 39.08 28.92
N PHE A 16 -9.57 39.33 27.62
CA PHE A 16 -9.74 38.30 26.60
C PHE A 16 -8.48 37.43 26.60
N ALA A 17 -8.47 36.39 27.44
CA ALA A 17 -7.48 35.33 27.34
C ALA A 17 -7.77 34.50 26.07
N SER A 18 -7.23 34.93 24.94
CA SER A 18 -7.20 34.15 23.71
C SER A 18 -6.39 32.88 23.96
N ARG A 19 -7.08 31.76 24.21
CA ARG A 19 -6.46 30.44 24.12
C ARG A 19 -6.12 30.21 22.66
N LEU A 20 -4.85 30.40 22.31
CA LEU A 20 -4.25 29.79 21.13
C LEU A 20 -4.44 28.28 21.28
N TYR A 21 -5.47 27.73 20.64
CA TYR A 21 -5.46 26.33 20.28
C TYR A 21 -4.26 26.16 19.36
N ALA A 22 -3.18 25.56 19.87
CA ALA A 22 -2.17 24.99 19.02
C ALA A 22 -2.91 23.98 18.13
N ALA A 23 -3.12 24.34 16.87
CA ALA A 23 -3.44 23.39 15.84
C ALA A 23 -2.24 22.44 15.80
N GLY A 24 -2.34 21.31 16.50
CA GLY A 24 -1.39 20.23 16.35
C GLY A 24 -1.35 19.94 14.86
N SER A 25 -0.21 20.16 14.22
CA SER A 25 -0.01 19.87 12.81
C SER A 25 -0.29 18.38 12.62
N THR A 26 -1.50 18.05 12.17
CA THR A 26 -1.82 16.70 11.73
C THR A 26 -0.89 16.43 10.57
N GLU A 27 0.10 15.56 10.79
CA GLU A 27 1.02 15.12 9.77
C GLU A 27 0.25 14.67 8.53
N ALA A 28 0.69 15.09 7.34
CA ALA A 28 -0.04 14.79 6.13
C ALA A 28 -0.14 13.26 5.92
N PRO A 29 -1.27 12.72 5.42
CA PRO A 29 -1.47 11.28 5.25
C PRO A 29 -0.34 10.58 4.47
N ALA A 30 0.26 11.29 3.51
CA ALA A 30 1.41 10.81 2.75
C ALA A 30 2.62 10.50 3.65
N HIS A 31 2.95 11.38 4.60
CA HIS A 31 4.05 11.18 5.54
C HIS A 31 3.75 10.04 6.51
N GLN A 32 2.53 9.98 7.06
CA GLN A 32 2.12 8.88 7.95
C GLN A 32 2.22 7.51 7.29
N LEU A 33 1.74 7.38 6.04
CA LEU A 33 1.90 6.16 5.26
C LEU A 33 3.37 5.82 5.01
N THR A 34 4.16 6.82 4.66
CA THR A 34 5.61 6.68 4.41
C THR A 34 6.31 6.12 5.65
N ASP A 35 6.01 6.67 6.83
CA ASP A 35 6.58 6.25 8.11
C ASP A 35 6.16 4.84 8.50
N LEU A 36 4.92 4.45 8.21
CA LEU A 36 4.48 3.06 8.39
C LEU A 36 5.27 2.13 7.47
N LEU A 37 5.34 2.42 6.17
CA LEU A 37 6.01 1.57 5.19
C LEU A 37 7.54 1.48 5.39
N ASN A 38 8.17 2.54 5.89
CA ASN A 38 9.61 2.57 6.18
C ASN A 38 10.03 1.63 7.34
N GLN A 39 9.08 1.21 8.18
CA GLN A 39 9.34 0.22 9.24
C GLN A 39 9.55 -1.19 8.67
N TYR A 40 9.19 -1.44 7.40
CA TYR A 40 9.28 -2.74 6.74
C TYR A 40 10.51 -2.81 5.84
N GLN A 41 11.67 -3.16 6.40
CA GLN A 41 12.88 -3.48 5.63
C GLN A 41 12.79 -4.86 5.00
N SER A 42 12.20 -5.81 5.72
CA SER A 42 11.75 -7.08 5.16
C SER A 42 10.43 -7.49 5.77
N MET A 43 9.69 -8.35 5.07
CA MET A 43 8.39 -8.82 5.53
C MET A 43 8.11 -10.20 4.98
N THR A 44 7.49 -11.07 5.77
CA THR A 44 6.87 -12.31 5.29
C THR A 44 5.44 -12.38 5.78
N ALA A 45 4.54 -12.90 4.96
CA ALA A 45 3.15 -13.11 5.33
C ALA A 45 2.52 -14.26 4.54
N HIS A 46 1.45 -14.82 5.07
CA HIS A 46 0.45 -15.50 4.26
C HIS A 46 -0.58 -14.49 3.76
N PHE A 47 -1.17 -14.76 2.60
CA PHE A 47 -2.25 -13.94 2.07
C PHE A 47 -3.45 -14.78 1.62
N SER A 48 -4.64 -14.19 1.72
CA SER A 48 -5.85 -14.62 1.03
C SER A 48 -6.29 -13.49 0.12
N GLN A 49 -6.51 -13.77 -1.15
CA GLN A 49 -6.92 -12.80 -2.16
C GLN A 49 -8.29 -13.17 -2.71
N SER A 50 -9.13 -12.16 -2.88
CA SER A 50 -10.43 -12.27 -3.55
C SER A 50 -10.54 -11.18 -4.61
N VAL A 51 -10.91 -11.57 -5.82
CA VAL A 51 -11.15 -10.68 -6.95
C VAL A 51 -12.66 -10.60 -7.17
N TYR A 52 -13.19 -9.38 -7.20
CA TYR A 52 -14.60 -9.07 -7.38
C TYR A 52 -14.79 -8.36 -8.71
N ASP A 53 -15.81 -8.75 -9.46
CA ASP A 53 -16.25 -8.02 -10.64
C ASP A 53 -16.91 -6.66 -10.27
N PRO A 54 -17.20 -5.79 -11.25
CA PRO A 54 -17.85 -4.50 -10.98
C PRO A 54 -19.26 -4.61 -10.37
N LYS A 55 -19.85 -5.81 -10.35
CA LYS A 55 -21.15 -6.10 -9.71
C LYS A 55 -20.97 -6.61 -8.27
N GLY A 56 -19.74 -6.66 -7.76
CA GLY A 56 -19.41 -7.14 -6.42
C GLY A 56 -19.43 -8.66 -6.28
N ARG A 57 -19.44 -9.43 -7.37
CA ARG A 57 -19.41 -10.89 -7.32
C ARG A 57 -17.97 -11.37 -7.29
N VAL A 58 -17.66 -12.31 -6.42
CA VAL A 58 -16.35 -12.96 -6.39
C VAL A 58 -16.17 -13.79 -7.66
N VAL A 59 -15.16 -13.44 -8.46
CA VAL A 59 -14.79 -14.17 -9.69
C VAL A 59 -13.59 -15.07 -9.49
N GLN A 60 -12.74 -14.76 -8.50
CA GLN A 60 -11.57 -15.57 -8.18
C GLN A 60 -11.22 -15.44 -6.70
N ASN A 61 -10.84 -16.57 -6.09
CA ASN A 61 -10.18 -16.59 -4.79
C ASN A 61 -8.84 -17.29 -4.93
N SER A 62 -7.81 -16.75 -4.31
CA SER A 62 -6.49 -17.36 -4.25
C SER A 62 -5.89 -17.21 -2.85
N ASN A 63 -4.89 -18.02 -2.53
CA ASN A 63 -4.14 -17.86 -1.30
C ASN A 63 -2.69 -18.23 -1.53
N GLY A 64 -1.86 -17.71 -0.63
CA GLY A 64 -0.48 -18.10 -0.62
C GLY A 64 0.41 -17.43 0.39
N SER A 65 1.64 -17.17 -0.04
CA SER A 65 2.70 -16.64 0.81
C SER A 65 3.55 -15.62 0.06
N MET A 66 4.01 -14.62 0.79
CA MET A 66 4.87 -13.57 0.26
C MET A 66 6.12 -13.36 1.12
N ALA A 67 7.18 -12.91 0.47
CA ALA A 67 8.35 -12.31 1.08
C ALA A 67 8.70 -11.00 0.36
N LEU A 68 8.99 -9.96 1.12
CA LEU A 68 9.42 -8.65 0.63
C LEU A 68 10.77 -8.36 1.29
N LEU A 69 11.71 -7.86 0.49
CA LEU A 69 12.99 -7.35 0.96
C LEU A 69 13.27 -6.04 0.24
N ARG A 70 13.35 -4.96 1.00
CA ARG A 70 13.67 -3.64 0.46
C ARG A 70 15.11 -3.62 -0.09
N PRO A 71 15.37 -2.84 -1.15
CA PRO A 71 14.48 -1.85 -1.73
C PRO A 71 13.37 -2.41 -2.63
N GLN A 72 13.60 -3.49 -3.39
CA GLN A 72 12.73 -3.86 -4.51
C GLN A 72 12.58 -5.37 -4.74
N SER A 73 13.05 -6.23 -3.82
CA SER A 73 12.94 -7.68 -3.98
C SER A 73 11.61 -8.20 -3.44
N LEU A 74 10.91 -8.99 -4.25
CA LEU A 74 9.61 -9.55 -3.91
C LEU A 74 9.56 -11.01 -4.34
N ARG A 75 8.92 -11.82 -3.52
CA ARG A 75 8.50 -13.18 -3.81
C ARG A 75 7.04 -13.29 -3.46
N TRP A 76 6.21 -13.58 -4.43
CA TRP A 76 4.77 -13.77 -4.28
C TRP A 76 4.41 -15.14 -4.85
N GLN A 77 4.13 -16.09 -3.96
CA GLN A 77 3.76 -17.44 -4.33
C GLN A 77 2.28 -17.60 -4.09
N THR A 78 1.54 -17.90 -5.14
CA THR A 78 0.16 -18.37 -5.09
C THR A 78 0.18 -19.90 -5.08
N GLN A 79 -0.55 -20.53 -4.16
CA GLN A 79 -0.62 -21.99 -4.03
C GLN A 79 -1.95 -22.53 -4.54
N LYS A 80 -3.01 -21.72 -4.50
CA LYS A 80 -4.36 -22.07 -4.96
C LYS A 80 -4.99 -20.87 -5.65
N PRO A 81 -5.80 -21.06 -6.71
CA PRO A 81 -6.13 -22.34 -7.35
C PRO A 81 -5.04 -22.82 -8.33
N THR A 82 -4.13 -21.94 -8.72
CA THR A 82 -2.99 -22.23 -9.61
C THR A 82 -1.68 -22.08 -8.85
N ASP A 83 -0.68 -22.90 -9.20
CA ASP A 83 0.66 -22.76 -8.64
C ASP A 83 1.48 -21.76 -9.47
N GLN A 84 1.46 -20.51 -9.02
CA GLN A 84 2.15 -19.40 -9.68
C GLN A 84 3.14 -18.72 -8.73
N LEU A 85 4.35 -18.48 -9.22
CA LEU A 85 5.39 -17.73 -8.52
C LEU A 85 5.73 -16.46 -9.29
N ILE A 86 5.45 -15.31 -8.70
CA ILE A 86 5.94 -14.01 -9.15
C ILE A 86 7.14 -13.63 -8.29
N LEU A 87 8.24 -13.28 -8.93
CA LEU A 87 9.49 -13.01 -8.23
C LEU A 87 10.21 -11.84 -8.91
N THR A 88 10.83 -10.96 -8.14
CA THR A 88 11.70 -9.91 -8.66
C THR A 88 12.84 -9.63 -7.70
N ASP A 89 13.99 -9.27 -8.27
CA ASP A 89 15.17 -8.78 -7.56
C ASP A 89 15.30 -7.25 -7.63
N GLY A 90 14.29 -6.55 -8.20
CA GLY A 90 14.30 -5.12 -8.46
C GLY A 90 14.79 -4.73 -9.86
N LYS A 91 15.28 -5.69 -10.65
CA LYS A 91 15.71 -5.45 -12.05
C LYS A 91 14.91 -6.31 -13.02
N THR A 92 14.77 -7.58 -12.67
CA THR A 92 14.09 -8.59 -13.51
C THR A 92 12.82 -9.03 -12.80
N LEU A 93 11.76 -9.22 -13.57
CA LEU A 93 10.52 -9.86 -13.15
C LEU A 93 10.48 -11.25 -13.75
N TRP A 94 10.23 -12.25 -12.91
CA TRP A 94 9.94 -13.61 -13.31
C TRP A 94 8.53 -13.95 -12.90
N ILE A 95 7.74 -14.47 -13.83
CA ILE A 95 6.44 -15.07 -13.58
C ILE A 95 6.55 -16.53 -14.00
N TYR A 96 6.55 -17.42 -13.02
CA TYR A 96 6.58 -18.86 -13.24
C TYR A 96 5.18 -19.42 -13.00
N ASP A 97 4.53 -19.86 -14.07
CA ASP A 97 3.34 -20.69 -14.00
C ASP A 97 3.77 -22.15 -14.01
N LYS A 98 3.63 -22.83 -12.87
CA LYS A 98 4.13 -24.21 -12.73
C LYS A 98 3.22 -25.21 -13.42
N ASP A 99 1.91 -24.92 -13.49
CA ASP A 99 0.93 -25.78 -14.12
C ASP A 99 1.13 -25.80 -15.65
N LEU A 100 1.54 -24.66 -16.22
CA LEU A 100 1.91 -24.54 -17.63
C LEU A 100 3.38 -24.85 -17.92
N GLN A 101 4.19 -25.11 -16.89
CA GLN A 101 5.64 -25.25 -16.99
C GLN A 101 6.29 -24.12 -17.80
N GLN A 102 5.89 -22.87 -17.56
CA GLN A 102 6.32 -21.71 -18.33
C GLN A 102 6.83 -20.58 -17.44
N VAL A 103 7.98 -20.02 -17.79
CA VAL A 103 8.55 -18.83 -17.15
C VAL A 103 8.55 -17.67 -18.14
N THR A 104 7.86 -16.59 -17.78
CA THR A 104 7.95 -15.30 -18.45
C THR A 104 8.97 -14.43 -17.73
N ILE A 105 9.90 -13.84 -18.48
CA ILE A 105 10.98 -12.98 -17.98
C ILE A 105 10.88 -11.61 -18.64
N SER A 106 10.80 -10.55 -17.84
CA SER A 106 10.78 -9.17 -18.32
C SER A 106 11.62 -8.24 -17.45
N GLN A 107 11.97 -7.08 -17.99
CA GLN A 107 12.54 -5.99 -17.17
C GLN A 107 11.45 -5.36 -16.30
N LEU A 108 11.75 -5.09 -15.03
CA LEU A 108 10.77 -4.56 -14.07
C LEU A 108 10.17 -3.22 -14.51
N LEU A 109 11.02 -2.34 -15.05
CA LEU A 109 10.65 -1.01 -15.52
C LEU A 109 9.62 -1.03 -16.67
N LYS A 110 9.48 -2.13 -17.40
CA LYS A 110 8.50 -2.27 -18.49
C LYS A 110 7.11 -2.69 -18.01
N LYS A 111 6.93 -3.02 -16.72
CA LYS A 111 5.74 -3.71 -16.17
C LYS A 111 5.25 -3.15 -14.84
N THR A 112 5.50 -1.86 -14.57
CA THR A 112 4.94 -1.18 -13.39
C THR A 112 3.41 -1.17 -13.49
N GLY A 113 2.70 -1.82 -12.56
CA GLY A 113 1.23 -1.88 -12.53
C GLY A 113 0.62 -3.26 -12.80
N THR A 114 1.38 -4.20 -13.37
CA THR A 114 0.82 -5.48 -13.85
C THR A 114 0.30 -6.43 -12.77
N THR A 115 0.75 -6.31 -11.51
CA THR A 115 0.24 -7.13 -10.41
C THR A 115 0.09 -6.32 -9.11
N PRO A 116 -0.98 -6.56 -8.32
CA PRO A 116 -1.15 -6.02 -6.98
C PRO A 116 0.10 -6.03 -6.09
N ALA A 117 0.86 -7.12 -6.17
CA ALA A 117 2.03 -7.35 -5.34
C ALA A 117 3.19 -6.38 -5.65
N MET A 118 3.28 -5.87 -6.89
CA MET A 118 4.32 -4.91 -7.29
C MET A 118 4.20 -3.55 -6.60
N LEU A 119 3.01 -3.18 -6.14
CA LEU A 119 2.83 -1.96 -5.34
C LEU A 119 3.56 -2.04 -4.00
N MET A 120 3.81 -3.26 -3.50
CA MET A 120 4.53 -3.47 -2.26
C MET A 120 6.04 -3.19 -2.40
N THR A 121 6.57 -3.16 -3.62
CA THR A 121 7.98 -2.83 -3.89
C THR A 121 8.23 -1.34 -4.09
N THR A 122 7.17 -0.52 -4.26
CA THR A 122 7.30 0.93 -4.42
C THR A 122 7.91 1.54 -3.15
N SER A 123 8.99 2.31 -3.30
CA SER A 123 9.65 2.93 -2.15
C SER A 123 8.74 4.00 -1.53
N ALA A 124 8.95 4.30 -0.25
CA ALA A 124 8.12 5.30 0.41
C ALA A 124 8.31 6.71 -0.17
N SER A 125 9.50 7.04 -0.69
CA SER A 125 9.74 8.29 -1.43
C SER A 125 8.96 8.33 -2.74
N ASP A 126 8.95 7.23 -3.51
CA ASP A 126 8.26 7.19 -4.80
C ASP A 126 6.74 7.32 -4.66
N ILE A 127 6.20 6.96 -3.48
CA ILE A 127 4.76 7.08 -3.20
C ILE A 127 4.31 8.54 -3.30
N GLN A 128 5.04 9.47 -2.69
CA GLN A 128 4.65 10.88 -2.68
C GLN A 128 4.77 11.52 -4.05
N ASP A 129 5.75 11.09 -4.84
CA ASP A 129 5.96 11.58 -6.20
C ASP A 129 4.88 11.08 -7.16
N SER A 130 4.51 9.80 -7.04
CA SER A 130 3.65 9.12 -8.02
C SER A 130 2.16 9.14 -7.67
N TYR A 131 1.79 9.37 -6.40
CA TYR A 131 0.42 9.25 -5.93
C TYR A 131 -0.04 10.43 -5.08
N GLU A 132 -1.33 10.73 -5.16
CA GLU A 132 -2.04 11.51 -4.15
C GLU A 132 -2.45 10.58 -3.02
N VAL A 133 -2.05 10.90 -1.79
CA VAL A 133 -2.34 10.08 -0.59
C VAL A 133 -3.36 10.77 0.29
N SER A 134 -4.43 10.06 0.64
CA SER A 134 -5.48 10.54 1.55
C SER A 134 -5.74 9.53 2.66
N ALA A 135 -6.16 10.01 3.83
CA ALA A 135 -6.69 9.13 4.87
C ALA A 135 -8.11 8.72 4.47
N TYR A 136 -8.43 7.44 4.62
CA TYR A 136 -9.75 6.90 4.29
C TYR A 136 -10.51 6.53 5.56
N PRO A 137 -11.81 6.87 5.68
CA PRO A 137 -12.59 6.53 6.86
C PRO A 137 -12.64 5.01 7.11
N SER A 138 -12.37 4.57 8.33
CA SER A 138 -12.50 3.17 8.75
C SER A 138 -13.10 3.06 10.16
N PRO A 139 -13.83 1.97 10.50
CA PRO A 139 -14.20 1.68 11.88
C PRO A 139 -13.00 1.67 12.85
N LYS A 140 -13.30 2.06 14.09
CA LYS A 140 -12.48 2.75 15.11
C LYS A 140 -11.01 2.34 15.36
N THR A 141 -10.50 1.22 14.87
CA THR A 141 -9.12 0.74 15.16
C THR A 141 -8.19 0.72 13.95
N GLU A 142 -8.70 0.74 12.72
CA GLU A 142 -7.87 0.65 11.52
C GLU A 142 -7.48 2.05 11.00
N GLN A 143 -6.21 2.20 10.63
CA GLN A 143 -5.74 3.33 9.85
C GLN A 143 -5.73 2.93 8.38
N VAL A 144 -6.43 3.68 7.53
CA VAL A 144 -6.54 3.37 6.10
C VAL A 144 -6.01 4.53 5.29
N PHE A 145 -5.14 4.23 4.32
CA PHE A 145 -4.57 5.20 3.39
C PHE A 145 -4.96 4.82 1.97
N GLN A 146 -5.54 5.75 1.23
CA GLN A 146 -5.83 5.60 -0.19
C GLN A 146 -4.79 6.35 -1.03
N LEU A 147 -4.19 5.63 -1.98
CA LEU A 147 -3.31 6.16 -3.00
C LEU A 147 -4.09 6.23 -4.32
N THR A 148 -4.06 7.40 -4.94
CA THR A 148 -4.63 7.64 -6.28
C THR A 148 -3.48 8.03 -7.21
N PRO A 149 -3.25 7.33 -8.32
CA PRO A 149 -2.17 7.67 -9.24
C PRO A 149 -2.30 9.08 -9.79
N LYS A 150 -1.19 9.83 -9.82
CA LYS A 150 -1.14 11.10 -10.55
C LYS A 150 -1.08 10.86 -12.08
N ASN A 151 -0.52 9.72 -12.49
CA ASN A 151 -0.49 9.32 -13.89
C ASN A 151 -1.82 8.68 -14.30
N LYS A 152 -2.51 9.29 -15.27
CA LYS A 152 -3.79 8.80 -15.82
C LYS A 152 -3.67 7.50 -16.64
N GLN A 153 -2.45 7.06 -16.95
CA GLN A 153 -2.18 5.80 -17.65
C GLN A 153 -1.92 4.63 -16.68
N ALA A 154 -2.05 4.83 -15.36
CA ALA A 154 -1.93 3.74 -14.41
C ALA A 154 -3.05 2.71 -14.64
N ASP A 155 -2.77 1.43 -14.41
CA ASP A 155 -3.73 0.33 -14.62
C ASP A 155 -4.85 0.27 -13.56
N PHE A 156 -4.81 1.16 -12.56
CA PHE A 156 -5.77 1.20 -11.47
C PHE A 156 -6.20 2.61 -11.09
N GLU A 157 -7.41 2.71 -10.55
CA GLU A 157 -7.98 3.97 -10.06
C GLU A 157 -7.45 4.32 -8.67
N TRP A 158 -7.40 3.34 -7.77
CA TRP A 158 -6.91 3.55 -6.42
C TRP A 158 -6.41 2.26 -5.76
N VAL A 159 -5.55 2.46 -4.75
CA VAL A 159 -5.04 1.41 -3.85
C VAL A 159 -5.30 1.85 -2.42
N ARG A 160 -5.75 0.94 -1.57
CA ARG A 160 -5.88 1.17 -0.14
C ARG A 160 -4.99 0.24 0.65
N PHE A 161 -4.30 0.80 1.65
CA PHE A 161 -3.55 0.06 2.65
C PHE A 161 -4.28 0.20 3.99
N PHE A 162 -4.52 -0.93 4.64
CA PHE A 162 -5.20 -1.02 5.93
C PHE A 162 -4.19 -1.46 6.97
N PHE A 163 -4.03 -0.66 8.00
CA PHE A 163 -3.12 -0.91 9.11
C PHE A 163 -3.89 -1.05 10.42
N GLU A 164 -3.51 -2.04 11.22
CA GLU A 164 -3.93 -2.18 12.61
C GLU A 164 -2.69 -2.34 13.48
N ASN A 165 -2.57 -1.57 14.57
CA ASN A 165 -1.38 -1.58 15.43
C ASN A 165 -0.05 -1.41 14.65
N LYS A 166 -0.05 -0.54 13.63
CA LYS A 166 1.05 -0.30 12.67
C LYS A 166 1.39 -1.48 11.74
N GLN A 167 0.66 -2.59 11.82
CA GLN A 167 0.83 -3.76 10.97
C GLN A 167 -0.08 -3.70 9.74
N LEU A 168 0.46 -3.97 8.55
CA LEU A 168 -0.33 -4.10 7.33
C LEU A 168 -1.19 -5.35 7.42
N ILE A 169 -2.52 -5.17 7.47
CA ILE A 169 -3.47 -6.28 7.60
C ILE A 169 -4.21 -6.56 6.28
N LYS A 170 -4.37 -5.55 5.42
CA LYS A 170 -5.10 -5.69 4.17
C LYS A 170 -4.65 -4.68 3.12
N MET A 171 -4.74 -5.08 1.86
CA MET A 171 -4.69 -4.20 0.71
C MET A 171 -5.95 -4.35 -0.14
N GLN A 172 -6.37 -3.26 -0.77
CA GLN A 172 -7.40 -3.27 -1.80
C GLN A 172 -6.95 -2.49 -3.02
N ILE A 173 -7.24 -2.99 -4.21
CA ILE A 173 -6.93 -2.33 -5.48
C ILE A 173 -8.19 -2.32 -6.32
N HIS A 174 -8.55 -1.15 -6.82
CA HIS A 174 -9.65 -0.99 -7.75
C HIS A 174 -9.10 -0.59 -9.10
N ASP A 175 -9.29 -1.44 -10.10
CA ASP A 175 -8.76 -1.21 -11.44
C ASP A 175 -9.66 -0.28 -12.28
N ASN A 176 -9.18 0.12 -13.45
CA ASN A 176 -9.91 1.03 -14.35
C ASN A 176 -11.14 0.40 -15.03
N ILE A 177 -11.35 -0.92 -14.87
CA ILE A 177 -12.53 -1.62 -15.40
C ILE A 177 -13.55 -1.94 -14.30
N GLY A 178 -13.31 -1.47 -13.07
CA GLY A 178 -14.18 -1.62 -11.91
C GLY A 178 -14.01 -2.92 -11.14
N GLN A 179 -12.95 -3.68 -11.41
CA GLN A 179 -12.61 -4.87 -10.64
C GLN A 179 -12.00 -4.45 -9.29
N LEU A 180 -12.43 -5.09 -8.21
CA LEU A 180 -11.83 -4.93 -6.90
C LEU A 180 -11.02 -6.18 -6.54
N THR A 181 -9.74 -6.02 -6.28
CA THR A 181 -8.91 -7.05 -5.65
C THR A 181 -8.72 -6.73 -4.18
N SER A 182 -9.13 -7.63 -3.29
CA SER A 182 -8.90 -7.55 -1.84
C SER A 182 -7.87 -8.61 -1.43
N ILE A 183 -6.88 -8.21 -0.63
CA ILE A 183 -5.79 -9.06 -0.15
C ILE A 183 -5.72 -8.92 1.36
N ASP A 184 -6.00 -9.99 2.08
CA ASP A 184 -5.92 -10.07 3.53
C ASP A 184 -4.63 -10.79 3.93
N PHE A 185 -3.83 -10.16 4.79
CA PHE A 185 -2.55 -10.70 5.27
C PHE A 185 -2.71 -11.38 6.63
N SER A 186 -1.95 -12.44 6.84
CA SER A 186 -1.89 -13.16 8.12
C SER A 186 -0.49 -13.68 8.39
N GLN A 187 -0.22 -14.02 9.66
CA GLN A 187 1.09 -14.50 10.13
C GLN A 187 2.25 -13.57 9.71
N LEU A 188 2.00 -12.26 9.81
CA LEU A 188 2.97 -11.23 9.45
C LEU A 188 4.21 -11.34 10.33
N LYS A 189 5.39 -11.37 9.70
CA LYS A 189 6.67 -11.16 10.38
C LYS A 189 7.36 -9.96 9.77
N ILE A 190 7.64 -8.98 10.60
CA ILE A 190 8.30 -7.72 10.20
C ILE A 190 9.79 -7.85 10.49
N ASN A 191 10.60 -7.44 9.53
CA ASN A 191 12.06 -7.44 9.55
C ASN A 191 12.73 -8.82 9.86
N PRO A 192 12.22 -9.97 9.36
CA PRO A 192 12.97 -11.22 9.48
C PRO A 192 14.26 -11.17 8.65
N SER A 193 15.29 -11.91 9.08
CA SER A 193 16.47 -12.15 8.26
C SER A 193 16.09 -13.01 7.04
N LEU A 194 16.23 -12.46 5.84
CA LEU A 194 15.92 -13.15 4.57
C LEU A 194 17.18 -13.28 3.72
N PRO A 195 17.55 -14.50 3.28
CA PRO A 195 18.67 -14.66 2.38
C PRO A 195 18.29 -14.16 0.97
N LYS A 196 19.23 -13.49 0.29
CA LYS A 196 19.02 -12.99 -1.09
C LYS A 196 18.64 -14.11 -2.08
N SER A 197 19.11 -15.33 -1.84
CA SER A 197 18.75 -16.53 -2.62
C SER A 197 17.24 -16.80 -2.69
N LEU A 198 16.46 -16.31 -1.73
CA LEU A 198 14.99 -16.43 -1.74
C LEU A 198 14.34 -15.71 -2.94
N PHE A 199 15.01 -14.68 -3.45
CA PHE A 199 14.57 -13.79 -4.53
C PHE A 199 15.27 -14.10 -5.87
N HIS A 200 15.78 -15.32 -6.03
CA HIS A 200 16.32 -15.80 -7.29
C HIS A 200 15.52 -17.03 -7.76
N LEU A 201 15.14 -17.04 -9.05
CA LEU A 201 14.46 -18.17 -9.65
C LEU A 201 15.48 -19.15 -10.25
N THR A 202 15.46 -20.39 -9.79
CA THR A 202 16.12 -21.51 -10.49
C THR A 202 15.12 -22.15 -11.42
N ILE A 203 15.31 -21.97 -12.72
CA ILE A 203 14.41 -22.49 -13.77
C ILE A 203 14.73 -23.97 -14.01
N PRO A 204 13.75 -24.89 -13.89
CA PRO A 204 13.90 -26.30 -14.27
C PRO A 204 14.23 -26.48 -15.76
N LYS A 205 14.81 -27.62 -16.14
CA LYS A 205 15.27 -27.86 -17.53
C LYS A 205 14.13 -28.04 -18.53
N ASP A 206 12.96 -28.41 -18.05
CA ASP A 206 11.76 -28.78 -18.80
C ASP A 206 10.74 -27.62 -18.90
N VAL A 207 11.13 -26.42 -18.50
CA VAL A 207 10.27 -25.24 -18.46
C VAL A 207 10.52 -24.35 -19.68
N ASP A 208 9.45 -23.95 -20.36
CA ASP A 208 9.51 -23.02 -21.48
C ASP A 208 9.84 -21.60 -20.99
N ILE A 209 10.61 -20.85 -21.77
CA ILE A 209 11.08 -19.51 -21.40
C ILE A 209 10.64 -18.49 -22.44
N VAL A 210 9.76 -17.58 -22.02
CA VAL A 210 9.31 -16.43 -22.81
C VAL A 210 10.01 -15.16 -22.31
N LYS A 211 10.57 -14.36 -23.21
CA LYS A 211 11.26 -13.09 -22.88
C LYS A 211 10.59 -11.89 -23.56
N GLU A 212 10.43 -10.79 -22.81
CA GLU A 212 9.81 -9.53 -23.26
C GLU A 212 10.73 -8.29 -23.15
#